data_AF-A0A945IA24-F1
#
_entry.id   AF-A0A945IA24-F1
#
_cell.length_a   1.000
_cell.length_b   1.000
_cell.length_c   1.000
_cell.angle_alpha   90.00
_cell.angle_beta   90.00
_cell.angle_gamma   90.00
#
_symmetry.space_group_name_H-M   'P 1'
#
loop_
_entity.id
_entity.type
_entity.pdbx_description
1 polymer ?
#
loop_
_entity_poly.entity_id
_entity_poly.type
_entity_poly.pdbx_seq_one_letter_code
_entity_poly.pdbx_strand_id
1 'polypeptide(L)'
;MNKASDTFSIGGSKVLKKSSEDLVTVIGAGVTLYEALKAYDALQENKINIRVIDLYSIKPLDQSTLNKAAKETKAVIVAEDHFEAGGIGEAVKSALSTSSTPIYSLAVKKMTKSGSPEQLLKYENIDSTAIVRKVKQILKK
;
A
#
# COMPACT_ATOMS: atom_id res chain seq x y z
N MET A 1 3.37 -14.74 -1.70
CA MET A 1 4.28 -14.50 -0.56
C MET A 1 5.71 -14.65 -1.04
N ASN A 2 6.64 -13.99 -0.35
CA ASN A 2 8.07 -14.13 -0.60
C ASN A 2 8.51 -15.58 -0.34
N LYS A 3 9.46 -16.07 -1.14
CA LYS A 3 10.05 -17.41 -1.04
C LYS A 3 11.39 -17.36 -0.32
N ALA A 4 11.82 -18.48 0.26
CA ALA A 4 13.11 -18.57 0.96
C ALA A 4 14.33 -18.24 0.07
N SER A 5 14.18 -18.37 -1.25
CA SER A 5 15.20 -18.01 -2.24
C SER A 5 15.19 -16.53 -2.64
N ASP A 6 14.25 -15.73 -2.14
CA ASP A 6 14.13 -14.33 -2.55
C ASP A 6 15.26 -13.50 -1.95
N THR A 7 15.85 -12.64 -2.77
CA THR A 7 16.88 -11.70 -2.35
C THR A 7 16.26 -10.40 -1.86
N PHE A 8 16.78 -9.87 -0.76
CA PHE A 8 16.37 -8.60 -0.16
C PHE A 8 17.59 -7.67 -0.09
N SER A 9 17.57 -6.61 -0.89
CA SER A 9 18.60 -5.59 -0.91
C SER A 9 18.17 -4.41 -0.05
N ILE A 10 19.10 -3.83 0.71
CA ILE A 10 18.88 -2.55 1.38
C ILE A 10 18.43 -1.52 0.33
N GLY A 11 17.36 -0.78 0.59
CA GLY A 11 16.80 0.17 -0.38
C GLY A 11 15.89 -0.43 -1.44
N GLY A 12 15.53 -1.71 -1.34
CA GLY A 12 14.65 -2.37 -2.29
C GLY A 12 13.20 -2.51 -1.84
N SER A 13 12.36 -2.92 -2.78
CA SER A 13 10.96 -3.33 -2.56
C SER A 13 10.65 -4.58 -3.38
N LYS A 14 9.49 -5.21 -3.16
CA LYS A 14 8.99 -6.30 -4.03
C LYS A 14 7.62 -5.96 -4.58
N VAL A 15 7.48 -6.04 -5.90
CA VAL A 15 6.16 -5.98 -6.56
C VAL A 15 5.56 -7.39 -6.54
N LEU A 16 4.58 -7.62 -5.67
CA LEU A 16 3.99 -8.95 -5.46
C LEU A 16 2.82 -9.25 -6.40
N LYS A 17 2.13 -8.21 -6.86
CA LYS A 17 1.04 -8.28 -7.84
C LYS A 17 1.24 -7.17 -8.85
N LYS A 18 1.15 -7.48 -10.14
CA LYS A 18 1.29 -6.53 -11.24
C LYS A 18 0.58 -7.06 -12.48
N SER A 19 -0.05 -6.16 -13.20
CA SER A 19 -0.56 -6.35 -14.56
C SER A 19 -0.29 -5.09 -15.40
N SER A 20 -0.54 -5.16 -16.72
CA SER A 20 -0.56 -3.97 -17.58
C SER A 20 -1.78 -3.09 -17.37
N GLU A 21 -2.79 -3.59 -16.63
CA GLU A 21 -4.09 -2.93 -16.43
C GLU A 21 -4.24 -2.37 -15.00
N ASP A 22 -3.15 -2.34 -14.22
CA ASP A 22 -3.16 -1.85 -12.84
C ASP A 22 -3.68 -0.41 -12.78
N LEU A 23 -4.81 -0.18 -12.11
CA LEU A 23 -5.42 1.14 -12.00
C LEU A 23 -4.83 1.94 -10.84
N VAL A 24 -4.51 1.28 -9.74
CA VAL A 24 -4.01 1.89 -8.49
C VAL A 24 -2.86 1.05 -7.96
N THR A 25 -1.81 1.70 -7.45
CA THR A 25 -0.76 1.03 -6.68
C THR A 25 -1.09 1.07 -5.20
N VAL A 26 -1.09 -0.09 -4.53
CA VAL A 26 -1.19 -0.21 -3.08
C VAL A 26 0.16 -0.65 -2.53
N ILE A 27 0.69 0.14 -1.59
CA ILE A 27 1.94 -0.10 -0.89
C ILE A 27 1.60 -0.50 0.54
N GLY A 28 2.18 -1.59 1.02
CA GLY A 28 2.07 -2.03 2.41
C GLY A 28 3.39 -2.61 2.91
N ALA A 29 3.48 -2.78 4.22
CA ALA A 29 4.59 -3.45 4.89
C ALA A 29 4.07 -4.18 6.13
N GLY A 30 4.66 -5.32 6.49
CA GLY A 30 4.20 -6.10 7.64
C GLY A 30 2.74 -6.53 7.49
N VAL A 31 1.91 -6.25 8.49
CA VAL A 31 0.51 -6.71 8.53
C VAL A 31 -0.35 -6.11 7.41
N THR A 32 -0.14 -4.84 7.04
CA THR A 32 -0.93 -4.16 6.01
C THR A 32 -0.61 -4.66 4.60
N LEU A 33 0.53 -5.30 4.39
CA LEU A 33 0.83 -5.99 3.13
C LEU A 33 -0.13 -7.17 2.92
N TYR A 34 -0.41 -7.95 3.96
CA TYR A 34 -1.36 -9.06 3.88
C TYR A 34 -2.78 -8.54 3.61
N GLU A 35 -3.16 -7.42 4.24
CA GLU A 35 -4.42 -6.75 3.97
C GLU A 35 -4.48 -6.20 2.53
N ALA A 36 -3.38 -5.68 1.98
CA ALA A 36 -3.30 -5.27 0.58
C ALA A 36 -3.45 -6.45 -0.40
N LEU A 37 -2.90 -7.63 -0.07
CA LEU A 37 -3.08 -8.85 -0.87
C LEU A 37 -4.53 -9.36 -0.81
N LYS A 38 -5.17 -9.34 0.36
CA LYS A 38 -6.61 -9.66 0.49
C LYS A 38 -7.47 -8.67 -0.31
N ALA A 39 -7.14 -7.38 -0.26
CA ALA A 39 -7.82 -6.35 -1.04
C ALA A 39 -7.65 -6.56 -2.55
N TYR A 40 -6.46 -6.99 -3.00
CA TYR A 40 -6.22 -7.39 -4.39
C TYR A 40 -7.19 -8.50 -4.81
N ASP A 41 -7.26 -9.60 -4.04
CA ASP A 41 -8.13 -10.74 -4.38
C ASP A 41 -9.61 -10.32 -4.41
N ALA A 42 -10.07 -9.52 -3.45
CA ALA A 42 -11.45 -9.02 -3.42
C ALA A 42 -11.80 -8.05 -4.58
N LEU A 43 -10.83 -7.29 -5.08
CA LEU A 43 -11.04 -6.36 -6.20
C LEU A 43 -11.11 -7.10 -7.55
N GLN A 44 -10.46 -8.26 -7.67
CA GLN A 44 -10.53 -9.10 -8.86
C GLN A 44 -11.95 -9.58 -9.16
N GLU A 45 -12.78 -9.83 -8.14
CA GLU A 45 -14.21 -10.17 -8.31
C GLU A 45 -14.99 -9.08 -9.07
N ASN A 46 -14.50 -7.84 -9.02
CA ASN A 46 -15.09 -6.68 -9.70
C ASN A 46 -14.28 -6.26 -10.94
N LYS A 47 -13.34 -7.10 -11.40
CA LYS A 47 -12.41 -6.81 -12.51
C LYS A 47 -11.61 -5.51 -12.31
N ILE A 48 -11.25 -5.20 -11.07
CA ILE A 48 -10.41 -4.05 -10.74
C ILE A 48 -9.00 -4.55 -10.48
N ASN A 49 -8.07 -4.21 -11.37
CA ASN A 49 -6.66 -4.55 -11.23
C ASN A 49 -5.94 -3.50 -10.38
N ILE A 50 -5.21 -3.95 -9.37
CA ILE A 50 -4.31 -3.10 -8.56
C ILE A 50 -2.92 -3.73 -8.51
N ARG A 51 -1.91 -2.87 -8.39
CA ARG A 51 -0.55 -3.29 -8.08
C ARG A 51 -0.38 -3.40 -6.57
N VAL A 52 0.33 -4.42 -6.09
CA VAL A 52 0.68 -4.55 -4.67
C VAL A 52 2.19 -4.56 -4.51
N ILE A 53 2.72 -3.64 -3.70
CA ILE A 53 4.14 -3.51 -3.39
C ILE A 53 4.38 -3.75 -1.90
N ASP A 54 5.28 -4.69 -1.63
CA ASP A 54 5.91 -4.90 -0.32
C ASP A 54 7.10 -3.95 -0.18
N LEU A 55 6.94 -2.93 0.66
CA LEU A 55 7.97 -1.94 0.93
C LEU A 55 8.81 -2.34 2.15
N TYR A 56 9.48 -3.49 2.06
CA TYR A 56 10.27 -4.06 3.17
C TYR A 56 11.41 -3.15 3.64
N SER A 57 11.95 -2.29 2.77
CA SER A 57 12.96 -1.28 3.11
C SER A 57 12.32 0.11 3.16
N ILE A 58 11.94 0.55 4.37
CA ILE A 58 11.39 1.90 4.60
C ILE A 58 12.51 2.96 4.54
N LYS A 59 13.74 2.60 4.95
CA LYS A 59 14.90 3.49 4.87
C LYS A 59 16.19 2.68 4.62
N PRO A 60 16.90 2.92 3.50
CA PRO A 60 16.51 3.77 2.37
C PRO A 60 15.28 3.21 1.61
N LEU A 61 14.60 4.06 0.85
CA LEU A 61 13.43 3.72 0.03
C LEU A 61 13.84 3.29 -1.39
N ASP A 62 13.06 2.38 -1.97
CA ASP A 62 13.16 2.01 -3.39
C ASP A 62 12.51 3.06 -4.30
N GLN A 63 13.17 4.20 -4.48
CA GLN A 63 12.63 5.31 -5.27
C GLN A 63 12.35 4.93 -6.72
N SER A 64 13.15 4.03 -7.31
CA SER A 64 13.00 3.64 -8.72
C SER A 64 11.69 2.89 -8.95
N THR A 65 11.43 1.86 -8.15
CA THR A 65 10.19 1.06 -8.24
C THR A 65 8.97 1.91 -7.92
N LEU A 66 9.05 2.76 -6.90
CA LEU A 66 7.95 3.65 -6.51
C LEU A 66 7.60 4.67 -7.60
N ASN A 67 8.61 5.33 -8.20
CA ASN A 67 8.39 6.27 -9.30
C ASN A 67 7.78 5.58 -10.52
N LYS A 68 8.25 4.38 -10.86
CA LYS A 68 7.66 3.59 -11.96
C LYS A 68 6.20 3.26 -11.69
N ALA A 69 5.87 2.79 -10.48
CA ALA A 69 4.50 2.47 -10.11
C ALA A 69 3.58 3.69 -10.10
N ALA A 70 4.06 4.83 -9.62
CA ALA A 70 3.31 6.08 -9.65
C ALA A 70 3.01 6.55 -11.09
N LYS A 71 3.97 6.42 -12.01
CA LYS A 71 3.77 6.76 -13.44
C LYS A 71 2.82 5.82 -14.18
N GLU A 72 2.83 4.55 -13.82
CA GLU A 72 2.04 3.50 -14.49
C GLU A 72 0.62 3.33 -13.93
N THR A 73 0.27 4.02 -12.84
CA THR A 73 -1.04 3.88 -12.19
C THR A 73 -1.68 5.24 -11.89
N LYS A 74 -3.01 5.29 -11.73
CA LYS A 74 -3.77 6.53 -11.53
C LYS A 74 -3.58 7.15 -10.15
N ALA A 75 -3.20 6.34 -9.16
CA ALA A 75 -3.02 6.76 -7.77
C ALA A 75 -2.13 5.78 -7.00
N VAL A 76 -1.56 6.26 -5.91
CA VAL A 76 -0.87 5.44 -4.91
C VAL A 76 -1.64 5.48 -3.59
N ILE A 77 -1.87 4.32 -2.99
CA ILE A 77 -2.37 4.17 -1.63
C ILE A 77 -1.26 3.54 -0.79
N VAL A 78 -0.91 4.16 0.33
CA VAL A 78 -0.02 3.58 1.33
C VAL A 78 -0.87 3.13 2.51
N ALA A 79 -0.80 1.86 2.89
CA ALA A 79 -1.43 1.32 4.08
C ALA A 79 -0.36 0.96 5.12
N GLU A 80 -0.46 1.51 6.32
CA GLU A 80 0.52 1.28 7.39
C GLU A 80 -0.14 1.15 8.76
N ASP A 81 0.35 0.20 9.57
CA ASP A 81 -0.01 0.07 10.99
C ASP A 81 0.96 0.92 11.83
N HIS A 82 0.93 2.21 11.55
CA HIS A 82 1.74 3.25 12.17
C HIS A 82 0.94 4.55 12.13
N PHE A 83 1.24 5.50 13.02
CA PHE A 83 0.66 6.84 12.92
C PHE A 83 1.10 7.52 11.62
N GLU A 84 0.30 8.45 11.10
CA GLU A 84 0.61 9.09 9.81
C GLU A 84 1.94 9.87 9.83
N ALA A 85 2.25 10.54 10.95
CA ALA A 85 3.45 11.37 11.08
C ALA A 85 4.72 10.51 11.17
N GLY A 86 5.73 10.84 10.36
CA GLY A 86 7.02 10.14 10.27
C GLY A 86 6.96 8.74 9.66
N GLY A 87 5.77 8.29 9.22
CA GLY A 87 5.54 6.94 8.73
C GLY A 87 5.94 6.70 7.28
N ILE A 88 5.51 5.55 6.76
CA ILE A 88 5.72 5.12 5.37
C ILE A 88 5.04 6.11 4.41
N GLY A 89 3.84 6.57 4.75
CA GLY A 89 3.07 7.50 3.93
C GLY A 89 3.81 8.81 3.67
N GLU A 90 4.41 9.42 4.69
CA GLU A 90 5.22 10.64 4.52
C GLU A 90 6.51 10.36 3.75
N ALA A 91 7.16 9.24 4.03
CA ALA A 91 8.39 8.88 3.34
C ALA A 91 8.16 8.63 1.83
N VAL A 92 7.05 7.98 1.47
CA VAL A 92 6.62 7.80 0.07
C VAL A 92 6.21 9.13 -0.57
N LYS A 93 5.43 9.99 0.12
CA LYS A 93 5.06 11.32 -0.39
C LYS A 93 6.31 12.17 -0.68
N SER A 94 7.32 12.12 0.19
CA SER A 94 8.60 12.80 -0.01
C SER A 94 9.34 12.25 -1.24
N ALA A 95 9.46 10.92 -1.35
CA ALA A 95 10.13 10.24 -2.47
C ALA A 95 9.45 10.47 -3.83
N LEU A 96 8.14 10.76 -3.83
CA LEU A 96 7.32 11.00 -5.02
C LEU A 96 6.87 12.45 -5.14
N SER A 97 7.55 13.39 -4.48
CA SER A 97 7.15 14.81 -4.42
C SER A 97 7.07 15.50 -5.78
N THR A 98 7.80 15.02 -6.79
CA THR A 98 7.75 15.54 -8.17
C THR A 98 6.72 14.82 -9.05
N SER A 99 6.03 13.81 -8.53
CA SER A 99 4.98 13.10 -9.25
C SER A 99 3.67 13.87 -9.19
N SER A 100 2.92 13.90 -10.31
CA SER A 100 1.54 14.40 -10.32
C SER A 100 0.52 13.35 -9.85
N THR A 101 0.97 12.10 -9.65
CA THR A 101 0.11 11.00 -9.21
C THR A 101 -0.37 11.24 -7.79
N PRO A 102 -1.68 11.25 -7.52
CA PRO A 102 -2.20 11.45 -6.17
C PRO A 102 -1.80 10.30 -5.24
N ILE A 103 -1.39 10.66 -4.02
CA ILE A 103 -0.94 9.72 -2.99
C ILE A 103 -1.86 9.83 -1.77
N TYR A 104 -2.38 8.69 -1.32
CA TYR A 104 -3.29 8.59 -0.18
C TYR A 104 -2.68 7.72 0.93
N SER A 105 -2.87 8.11 2.18
CA SER A 105 -2.42 7.35 3.35
C SER A 105 -3.62 6.76 4.11
N LEU A 106 -3.56 5.45 4.37
CA LEU A 106 -4.36 4.73 5.35
C LEU A 106 -3.41 4.39 6.50
N ALA A 107 -3.53 5.12 7.59
CA ALA A 107 -2.65 5.04 8.75
C ALA A 107 -3.48 5.09 10.03
N VAL A 108 -2.89 4.71 11.15
CA VAL A 108 -3.50 4.84 12.48
C VAL A 108 -3.73 6.32 12.78
N LYS A 109 -4.90 6.65 13.32
CA LYS A 109 -5.30 8.05 13.61
C LYS A 109 -5.77 8.28 15.03
N LYS A 110 -5.97 7.23 15.81
CA LYS A 110 -6.55 7.31 17.14
C LYS A 110 -5.66 6.62 18.15
N MET A 111 -5.94 6.90 19.43
CA MET A 111 -5.40 6.09 20.52
C MET A 111 -5.91 4.66 20.37
N THR A 112 -4.98 3.72 20.35
CA THR A 112 -5.28 2.30 20.22
C THR A 112 -6.07 1.81 21.45
N LYS A 113 -6.87 0.77 21.22
CA LYS A 113 -7.67 0.10 22.26
C LYS A 113 -7.25 -1.36 22.36
N SER A 114 -7.69 -2.04 23.41
CA SER A 114 -7.59 -3.49 23.49
C SER A 114 -8.62 -4.15 22.56
N GLY A 115 -8.19 -5.19 21.84
CA GLY A 115 -9.02 -5.95 20.90
C GLY A 115 -8.16 -6.99 20.16
N SER A 116 -8.79 -7.82 19.33
CA SER A 116 -8.03 -8.72 18.45
C SER A 116 -7.32 -7.90 17.35
N PRO A 117 -6.20 -8.41 16.77
CA PRO A 117 -5.52 -7.73 15.68
C PRO A 117 -6.45 -7.30 14.54
N GLU A 118 -7.36 -8.18 14.11
CA GLU A 118 -8.31 -7.91 13.03
C GLU A 118 -9.30 -6.80 13.39
N GLN A 119 -9.77 -6.78 14.64
CA GLN A 119 -10.66 -5.74 15.13
C GLN A 119 -9.96 -4.37 15.13
N LEU A 120 -8.68 -4.33 15.50
CA LEU A 120 -7.91 -3.09 15.57
C LEU A 120 -7.57 -2.54 14.18
N LEU A 121 -7.17 -3.38 13.23
CA LEU A 121 -6.94 -2.97 11.83
C LEU A 121 -8.21 -2.35 11.22
N LYS A 122 -9.37 -2.96 11.48
CA LYS A 122 -10.66 -2.45 11.03
C LYS A 122 -11.05 -1.14 11.73
N TYR A 123 -10.79 -1.04 13.04
CA TYR A 123 -11.08 0.15 13.84
C TYR A 123 -10.29 1.38 13.35
N GLU A 124 -9.03 1.18 12.98
CA GLU A 124 -8.14 2.21 12.42
C GLU A 124 -8.32 2.43 10.90
N ASN A 125 -9.14 1.61 10.22
CA ASN A 125 -9.37 1.65 8.77
C ASN A 125 -8.08 1.43 7.94
N ILE A 126 -7.28 0.44 8.35
CA ILE A 126 -6.07 0.01 7.66
C ILE A 126 -6.14 -1.46 7.21
N ASP A 127 -7.34 -2.04 7.26
CA ASP A 127 -7.65 -3.37 6.78
C ASP A 127 -7.95 -3.41 5.28
N SER A 128 -8.09 -4.63 4.75
CA SER A 128 -8.44 -4.89 3.35
C SER A 128 -9.74 -4.19 2.94
N THR A 129 -10.75 -4.13 3.80
CA THR A 129 -12.02 -3.47 3.48
C THR A 129 -11.87 -1.96 3.30
N ALA A 130 -10.99 -1.32 4.08
CA ALA A 130 -10.65 0.09 3.91
C ALA A 130 -9.86 0.34 2.62
N ILE A 131 -8.91 -0.53 2.26
CA ILE A 131 -8.16 -0.45 0.99
C ILE A 131 -9.13 -0.56 -0.20
N VAL A 132 -9.98 -1.59 -0.24
CA VAL A 132 -11.00 -1.77 -1.30
C VAL A 132 -11.89 -0.54 -1.44
N ARG A 133 -12.37 -0.01 -0.30
CA ARG A 133 -13.20 1.20 -0.26
C ARG A 133 -12.46 2.39 -0.86
N LYS A 134 -11.20 2.60 -0.49
CA LYS A 134 -10.38 3.71 -0.99
C LYS A 134 -10.12 3.59 -2.50
N VAL A 135 -9.79 2.39 -2.99
CA VAL A 135 -9.63 2.13 -4.43
C VAL A 135 -10.92 2.48 -5.18
N LYS A 136 -12.07 1.96 -4.76
CA LYS A 136 -13.36 2.25 -5.39
C LYS A 136 -13.74 3.73 -5.33
N GLN A 137 -13.37 4.46 -4.27
CA GLN A 137 -13.55 5.91 -4.17
C GLN A 137 -12.72 6.68 -5.19
N ILE A 138 -11.46 6.28 -5.41
CA ILE A 138 -10.56 6.90 -6.39
C ILE A 138 -11.10 6.70 -7.81
N LEU A 139 -11.58 5.50 -8.14
CA LEU A 139 -12.03 5.15 -9.50
C LEU A 139 -13.41 5.71 -9.88
N LYS A 140 -14.18 6.23 -8.91
CA LYS A 140 -15.47 6.89 -9.17
C LYS A 140 -15.33 8.39 -9.46
N LYS A 141 -14.14 8.95 -9.28
CA LYS A 141 -13.81 10.33 -9.66
C LYS A 141 -13.34 10.37 -11.10
#